data_AF-H0EU23-F1
#
_entry.id   AF-H0EU23-F1
#
_cell.length_a   1.000
_cell.length_b   1.000
_cell.length_c   1.000
_cell.angle_alpha   90.00
_cell.angle_beta   90.00
_cell.angle_gamma   90.00
#
_symmetry.space_group_name_H-M   'P 1'
#
loop_
_entity.id
_entity.type
_entity.pdbx_description
1 polymer ?
#
loop_
_entity_poly.entity_id
_entity_poly.type
_entity_poly.pdbx_seq_one_letter_code
_entity_poly.pdbx_strand_id
1 'polypeptide(L)'
;MFSKKLILSILGCLSVVAAVPAADTNDLPYPVAPFRASYQETPDSEPIMLEGDVHDKVQKLRARAGLSEFSPAALPEIRSELVERTQQNTFCCKDIGQPWNYAWAGCTHSAAINLSVLKDVYVEPRSCVLAHCYGEADIWVCNDNDHQIHPEAGYIAKMAVSIELTCVQTNDSHKRFSCGQQFDSQNYNVILRRTGVQNTCPTGKDKDCSAWSY
;
A
#
# COMPACT_ATOMS: atom_id res chain seq x y z
N MET A 1 -38.25 -62.10 23.15
CA MET A 1 -38.83 -61.13 22.19
C MET A 1 -38.67 -59.72 22.75
N PHE A 2 -37.53 -59.06 22.51
CA PHE A 2 -37.35 -57.65 22.87
C PHE A 2 -36.57 -56.96 21.75
N SER A 3 -37.31 -56.18 20.95
CA SER A 3 -36.81 -55.45 19.80
C SER A 3 -36.20 -54.12 20.27
N LYS A 4 -34.87 -53.99 20.15
CA LYS A 4 -34.16 -52.74 20.46
C LYS A 4 -34.19 -51.85 19.22
N LYS A 5 -34.93 -50.73 19.31
CA LYS A 5 -34.96 -49.67 18.29
C LYS A 5 -33.68 -48.84 18.39
N LEU A 6 -32.86 -48.87 17.35
CA LEU A 6 -31.68 -48.03 17.17
C LEU A 6 -32.14 -46.70 16.55
N ILE A 7 -32.05 -45.60 17.31
CA ILE A 7 -32.34 -44.25 16.82
C ILE A 7 -31.02 -43.63 16.39
N LEU A 8 -30.81 -43.54 15.07
CA LEU A 8 -29.64 -42.93 14.46
C LEU A 8 -29.91 -41.42 14.29
N SER A 9 -29.43 -40.60 15.24
CA SER A 9 -29.47 -39.13 15.10
C SER A 9 -28.33 -38.66 14.21
N ILE A 10 -28.68 -38.25 13.00
CA ILE A 10 -27.75 -37.60 12.05
C ILE A 10 -27.64 -36.13 12.47
N LEU A 11 -26.54 -35.80 13.16
CA LEU A 11 -26.20 -34.42 13.52
C LEU A 11 -25.53 -33.76 12.31
N GLY A 12 -26.31 -33.03 11.51
CA GLY A 12 -25.78 -32.27 10.38
C GLY A 12 -25.01 -31.05 10.86
N CYS A 13 -23.69 -31.08 10.79
CA CYS A 13 -22.85 -29.89 10.96
C CYS A 13 -23.03 -28.95 9.75
N LEU A 14 -23.86 -27.92 9.90
CA LEU A 14 -23.80 -26.76 9.02
C LEU A 14 -22.51 -25.99 9.33
N SER A 15 -21.48 -26.19 8.51
CA SER A 15 -20.32 -25.31 8.46
C SER A 15 -20.72 -24.03 7.74
N VAL A 16 -20.95 -22.96 8.50
CA VAL A 16 -21.09 -21.59 7.97
C VAL A 16 -19.70 -21.15 7.52
N VAL A 17 -19.42 -21.25 6.23
CA VAL A 17 -18.24 -20.62 5.63
C VAL A 17 -18.54 -19.14 5.53
N ALA A 18 -18.02 -18.35 6.47
CA ALA A 18 -18.04 -16.90 6.34
C ALA A 18 -17.16 -16.53 5.13
N ALA A 19 -17.77 -15.99 4.08
CA ALA A 19 -17.03 -15.38 2.99
C ALA A 19 -16.25 -14.19 3.56
N VAL A 20 -14.94 -14.33 3.68
CA VAL A 20 -14.05 -13.20 3.94
C VAL A 20 -14.22 -12.26 2.74
N PRO A 21 -14.57 -10.98 2.93
CA PRO A 21 -14.68 -10.05 1.81
C PRO A 21 -13.34 -10.05 1.08
N ALA A 22 -13.36 -10.43 -0.19
CA ALA A 22 -12.22 -10.28 -1.07
C ALA A 22 -11.87 -8.79 -1.06
N ALA A 23 -10.64 -8.45 -0.67
CA ALA A 23 -10.12 -7.13 -0.92
C ALA A 23 -10.28 -6.84 -2.42
N ASP A 24 -10.85 -5.69 -2.76
CA ASP A 24 -11.18 -5.30 -4.13
C ASP A 24 -9.93 -5.48 -5.01
N THR A 25 -9.94 -6.52 -5.86
CA THR A 25 -8.81 -6.99 -6.66
C THR A 25 -8.47 -6.06 -7.83
N ASN A 26 -9.17 -4.93 -7.95
CA ASN A 26 -9.04 -4.02 -9.10
C ASN A 26 -7.80 -3.11 -9.04
N ASP A 27 -7.01 -3.15 -7.96
CA ASP A 27 -5.83 -2.27 -7.76
C ASP A 27 -4.48 -3.02 -7.81
N LEU A 28 -4.42 -4.22 -8.43
CA LEU A 28 -3.17 -4.97 -8.60
C LEU A 28 -2.70 -5.13 -10.06
N PRO A 29 -1.42 -4.85 -10.37
CA PRO A 29 -0.37 -4.31 -9.47
C PRO A 29 -0.75 -2.91 -8.99
N TYR A 30 -0.32 -2.50 -7.78
CA TYR A 30 -0.38 -1.08 -7.41
C TYR A 30 0.61 -0.36 -8.34
N PRO A 31 0.16 0.26 -9.45
CA PRO A 31 1.10 0.85 -10.36
C PRO A 31 1.73 2.03 -9.62
N VAL A 32 3.06 2.15 -9.68
CA VAL A 32 3.65 3.48 -9.54
C VAL A 32 3.39 4.15 -10.85
N ALA A 33 2.34 4.94 -10.89
CA ALA A 33 2.37 6.07 -11.79
C ALA A 33 3.31 7.10 -11.13
N PRO A 34 4.49 7.42 -11.68
CA PRO A 34 4.85 8.81 -11.75
C PRO A 34 3.66 9.37 -12.50
N PHE A 35 2.88 10.23 -11.85
CA PHE A 35 1.80 10.88 -12.54
C PHE A 35 2.41 11.61 -13.74
N ARG A 36 2.32 10.99 -14.92
CA ARG A 36 2.57 11.62 -16.21
C ARG A 36 1.22 12.05 -16.69
N ALA A 37 0.76 13.18 -16.15
CA ALA A 37 -0.36 13.86 -16.73
C ALA A 37 0.18 14.71 -17.86
N SER A 38 -0.29 14.45 -19.08
CA SER A 38 -0.11 15.40 -20.16
C SER A 38 -1.26 16.40 -20.08
N TYR A 39 -0.93 17.68 -20.00
CA TYR A 39 -1.89 18.76 -19.96
C TYR A 39 -1.81 19.54 -21.27
N GLN A 40 -2.92 19.60 -22.01
CA GLN A 40 -3.03 20.46 -23.19
C GLN A 40 -3.78 21.73 -22.80
N GLU A 41 -3.17 22.88 -23.07
CA GLU A 41 -3.78 24.20 -22.81
C GLU A 41 -4.97 24.44 -23.75
N THR A 42 -4.83 24.09 -25.03
CA THR A 42 -5.85 24.20 -26.08
C THR A 42 -5.88 22.93 -26.94
N PRO A 43 -6.95 22.66 -27.72
CA PRO A 43 -7.02 21.50 -28.61
C PRO A 43 -5.86 21.39 -29.61
N ASP A 44 -5.26 22.53 -29.98
CA ASP A 44 -4.17 22.62 -30.96
C ASP A 44 -2.79 22.75 -30.29
N SER A 45 -2.70 22.76 -28.96
CA SER A 45 -1.44 22.89 -28.22
C SER A 45 -0.70 21.56 -28.08
N GLU A 46 0.63 21.62 -28.09
CA GLU A 46 1.47 20.48 -27.73
C GLU A 46 1.24 20.09 -26.26
N PRO A 47 1.09 18.79 -25.93
CA PRO A 47 0.86 18.36 -24.56
C PRO A 47 2.06 18.70 -23.65
N ILE A 48 1.78 19.37 -22.54
CA ILE A 48 2.76 19.66 -21.49
C ILE A 48 2.84 18.44 -20.57
N MET A 49 3.99 17.78 -20.54
CA MET A 49 4.24 16.69 -19.60
C MET A 49 4.39 17.25 -18.18
N LEU A 50 3.50 16.82 -17.28
CA LEU A 50 3.58 17.10 -15.86
C LEU A 50 4.26 15.93 -15.17
N GLU A 51 5.39 16.19 -14.52
CA GLU A 51 6.06 15.23 -13.63
C GLU A 51 5.83 15.62 -12.16
N GLY A 52 5.66 14.66 -11.24
CA GLY A 52 5.48 14.93 -9.81
C GLY A 52 4.03 15.19 -9.40
N ASP A 53 3.78 16.09 -8.42
CA ASP A 53 2.43 16.41 -7.94
C ASP A 53 1.62 17.15 -9.03
N VAL A 54 0.86 16.37 -9.79
CA VAL A 54 0.00 16.86 -10.87
C VAL A 54 -1.10 17.77 -10.33
N HIS A 55 -1.59 17.57 -9.11
CA HIS A 55 -2.67 18.41 -8.60
C HIS A 55 -2.19 19.84 -8.37
N ASP A 56 -1.07 20.01 -7.67
CA ASP A 56 -0.44 21.32 -7.44
C ASP A 56 0.01 21.98 -8.75
N LYS A 57 0.57 21.19 -9.69
CA LYS A 57 0.98 21.72 -11.00
C LYS A 57 -0.20 22.15 -11.88
N VAL A 58 -1.28 21.37 -11.92
CA VAL A 58 -2.51 21.74 -12.64
C VAL A 58 -3.14 22.99 -12.03
N GLN A 59 -3.16 23.11 -10.70
CA GLN A 59 -3.63 24.31 -10.00
C GLN A 59 -2.79 25.54 -10.38
N LYS A 60 -1.45 25.42 -10.40
CA LYS A 60 -0.53 26.49 -10.80
C LYS A 60 -0.69 26.88 -12.28
N LEU A 61 -0.87 25.91 -13.16
CA LEU A 61 -1.13 26.16 -14.59
C LEU A 61 -2.47 26.88 -14.79
N ARG A 62 -3.52 26.46 -14.08
CA ARG A 62 -4.83 27.14 -14.06
C ARG A 62 -4.75 28.58 -13.60
N ALA A 63 -3.99 28.84 -12.53
CA ALA A 63 -3.79 30.19 -12.01
C ALA A 63 -3.02 31.09 -12.99
N ARG A 64 -2.09 30.53 -13.78
CA ARG A 64 -1.30 31.27 -14.76
C ARG A 64 -2.08 31.60 -16.04
N ALA A 65 -2.84 30.65 -16.57
CA ALA A 65 -3.52 30.80 -17.87
C ALA A 65 -4.84 31.60 -17.81
N GLY A 66 -5.45 31.72 -16.62
CA GLY A 66 -6.74 32.42 -16.46
C GLY A 66 -7.92 31.53 -16.84
N LEU A 67 -8.94 31.47 -15.97
CA LEU A 67 -10.03 30.46 -16.03
C LEU A 67 -10.89 30.50 -17.31
N SER A 68 -10.83 31.56 -18.11
CA SER A 68 -11.67 31.74 -19.30
C SER A 68 -11.21 30.99 -20.55
N GLU A 69 -9.97 30.48 -20.59
CA GLU A 69 -9.44 29.74 -21.75
C GLU A 69 -9.63 28.22 -21.64
N PHE A 70 -10.20 27.73 -20.54
CA PHE A 70 -10.31 26.30 -20.28
C PHE A 70 -11.53 25.68 -20.97
N SER A 71 -11.27 24.83 -21.97
CA SER A 71 -12.30 23.92 -22.49
C SER A 71 -12.62 22.86 -21.42
N PRO A 72 -13.91 22.66 -21.04
CA PRO A 72 -14.33 21.56 -20.18
C PRO A 72 -13.97 20.17 -20.73
N ALA A 73 -13.68 20.07 -22.03
CA ALA A 73 -13.27 18.84 -22.69
C ALA A 73 -11.76 18.55 -22.57
N ALA A 74 -10.94 19.49 -22.10
CA ALA A 74 -9.48 19.34 -21.93
C ALA A 74 -9.12 18.93 -20.50
N LEU A 75 -9.84 17.95 -19.93
CA LEU A 75 -9.36 17.33 -18.70
C LEU A 75 -8.04 16.60 -19.02
N PRO A 76 -6.97 16.82 -18.25
CA PRO A 76 -5.71 16.14 -18.49
C PRO A 76 -5.96 14.63 -18.49
N GLU A 77 -5.54 13.97 -19.56
CA GLU A 77 -5.55 12.52 -19.59
C GLU A 77 -4.46 12.04 -18.61
N ILE A 78 -4.89 11.62 -17.43
CA ILE A 78 -3.98 11.08 -16.43
C ILE A 78 -3.71 9.64 -16.82
N ARG A 79 -2.56 9.39 -17.43
CA ARG A 79 -2.09 8.03 -17.71
C ARG A 79 -1.12 7.58 -16.62
N SER A 80 -1.47 6.49 -15.98
CA SER A 80 -0.60 5.73 -15.10
C SER A 80 0.35 4.90 -15.97
N GLU A 81 1.58 5.37 -16.21
CA GLU A 81 2.61 4.54 -16.84
C GLU A 81 3.28 3.65 -15.79
N LEU A 82 3.49 2.37 -16.12
CA LEU A 82 4.27 1.46 -15.29
C LEU A 82 5.75 1.88 -15.34
N VAL A 83 6.31 2.30 -14.20
CA VAL A 83 7.76 2.52 -14.11
C VAL A 83 8.48 1.19 -14.11
N GLU A 84 9.63 1.18 -14.77
CA GLU A 84 10.57 0.07 -14.68
C GLU A 84 10.96 -0.18 -13.22
N ARG A 85 10.73 -1.42 -12.76
CA ARG A 85 10.91 -1.83 -11.37
C ARG A 85 12.37 -2.04 -11.07
N THR A 86 13.05 -0.98 -10.65
CA THR A 86 14.41 -1.08 -10.10
C THR A 86 14.35 -0.94 -8.59
N GLN A 87 15.17 -1.73 -7.87
CA GLN A 87 15.28 -1.70 -6.39
C GLN A 87 15.62 -0.32 -5.81
N GLN A 88 16.07 0.61 -6.66
CA GLN A 88 16.63 1.90 -6.27
C GLN A 88 15.57 2.96 -5.96
N ASN A 89 14.30 2.72 -6.30
CA ASN A 89 13.25 3.71 -6.13
C ASN A 89 12.31 3.34 -4.98
N THR A 90 12.39 4.14 -3.91
CA THR A 90 11.40 4.19 -2.84
C THR A 90 10.43 5.33 -3.14
N PHE A 91 9.14 5.05 -3.12
CA PHE A 91 8.10 6.02 -3.44
C PHE A 91 7.25 6.32 -2.21
N CYS A 92 7.25 7.58 -1.77
CA CYS A 92 6.54 7.97 -0.55
C CYS A 92 5.07 8.24 -0.84
N CYS A 93 4.20 8.07 0.17
CA CYS A 93 2.76 8.24 -0.02
C CYS A 93 2.36 9.62 -0.58
N LYS A 94 3.10 10.67 -0.23
CA LYS A 94 2.92 12.02 -0.78
C LYS A 94 3.17 12.11 -2.31
N ASP A 95 3.95 11.19 -2.87
CA ASP A 95 4.43 11.23 -4.25
C ASP A 95 3.66 10.27 -5.18
N ILE A 96 2.89 9.32 -4.63
CA ILE A 96 2.23 8.25 -5.39
C ILE A 96 0.70 8.40 -5.50
N GLY A 97 0.13 9.47 -4.90
CA GLY A 97 -1.31 9.76 -4.97
C GLY A 97 -2.22 8.68 -4.37
N GLN A 98 -1.65 7.72 -3.66
CA GLN A 98 -2.39 6.67 -2.96
C GLN A 98 -3.00 7.25 -1.68
N PRO A 99 -4.26 6.89 -1.32
CA PRO A 99 -4.94 7.42 -0.14
C PRO A 99 -4.47 6.73 1.16
N TRP A 100 -3.20 6.32 1.23
CA TRP A 100 -2.64 5.61 2.37
C TRP A 100 -2.35 6.56 3.53
N ASN A 101 -2.65 6.09 4.74
CA ASN A 101 -2.34 6.83 5.94
C ASN A 101 -0.91 6.54 6.40
N TYR A 102 -0.27 7.56 6.98
CA TYR A 102 1.03 7.40 7.62
C TYR A 102 0.92 6.64 8.93
N ALA A 103 1.89 5.76 9.18
CA ALA A 103 2.06 5.05 10.43
C ALA A 103 3.19 5.67 11.26
N TRP A 104 3.10 5.61 12.59
CA TRP A 104 4.22 5.99 13.46
C TRP A 104 5.50 5.22 13.12
N ALA A 105 6.63 5.92 13.07
CA ALA A 105 7.93 5.32 12.77
C ALA A 105 8.28 4.20 13.77
N GLY A 106 8.00 4.39 15.07
CA GLY A 106 8.24 3.35 16.06
C GLY A 106 7.44 2.06 15.84
N CYS A 107 6.18 2.17 15.41
CA CYS A 107 5.35 1.01 15.05
C CYS A 107 5.91 0.33 13.79
N THR A 108 6.28 1.11 12.79
CA THR A 108 6.92 0.62 11.55
C THR A 108 8.17 -0.18 11.86
N HIS A 109 9.06 0.38 12.69
CA HIS A 109 10.32 -0.23 13.06
C HIS A 109 10.10 -1.57 13.79
N SER A 110 9.17 -1.63 14.74
CA SER A 110 8.82 -2.88 15.42
C SER A 110 8.17 -3.90 14.50
N ALA A 111 7.32 -3.47 13.58
CA ALA A 111 6.75 -4.37 12.58
C ALA A 111 7.87 -5.01 11.73
N ALA A 112 8.87 -4.22 11.32
CA ALA A 112 10.01 -4.71 10.56
C ALA A 112 10.91 -5.65 11.38
N ILE A 113 11.21 -5.35 12.64
CA ILE A 113 11.98 -6.23 13.53
C ILE A 113 11.28 -7.59 13.67
N ASN A 114 9.97 -7.58 13.96
CA ASN A 114 9.21 -8.81 14.15
C ASN A 114 9.07 -9.60 12.84
N LEU A 115 8.95 -8.93 11.70
CA LEU A 115 8.97 -9.57 10.40
C LEU A 115 10.33 -10.23 10.12
N SER A 116 11.44 -9.59 10.54
CA SER A 116 12.80 -10.05 10.22
C SER A 116 13.18 -11.40 10.83
N VAL A 117 12.49 -11.84 11.89
CA VAL A 117 12.72 -13.15 12.53
C VAL A 117 11.88 -14.27 11.93
N LEU A 118 10.96 -13.95 11.01
CA LEU A 118 10.24 -14.96 10.23
C LEU A 118 11.13 -15.48 9.10
N LYS A 119 10.74 -16.61 8.51
CA LYS A 119 11.49 -17.23 7.42
C LYS A 119 11.15 -16.59 6.07
N ASP A 120 9.95 -16.89 5.57
CA ASP A 120 9.48 -16.52 4.23
C ASP A 120 8.09 -15.89 4.30
N VAL A 121 7.75 -15.03 3.34
CA VAL A 121 6.39 -14.49 3.14
C VAL A 121 5.79 -15.12 1.89
N TYR A 122 4.71 -15.88 2.02
CA TYR A 122 4.06 -16.56 0.89
C TYR A 122 3.01 -15.65 0.27
N VAL A 123 3.14 -15.37 -1.03
CA VAL A 123 2.23 -14.47 -1.75
C VAL A 123 1.74 -15.13 -3.02
N GLU A 124 0.42 -15.33 -3.12
CA GLU A 124 -0.22 -15.90 -4.30
C GLU A 124 -0.01 -15.00 -5.54
N PRO A 125 -0.11 -15.56 -6.77
CA PRO A 125 -0.07 -14.76 -8.00
C PRO A 125 -1.05 -13.60 -7.95
N ARG A 126 -0.63 -12.43 -8.45
CA ARG A 126 -1.51 -11.26 -8.65
C ARG A 126 -2.28 -10.85 -7.39
N SER A 127 -1.66 -10.97 -6.22
CA SER A 127 -2.29 -10.77 -4.92
C SER A 127 -1.41 -10.00 -3.94
N CYS A 128 -2.01 -9.50 -2.86
CA CYS A 128 -1.26 -8.95 -1.73
C CYS A 128 -1.59 -9.69 -0.44
N VAL A 129 -0.62 -9.70 0.46
CA VAL A 129 -0.78 -10.24 1.82
C VAL A 129 -0.17 -9.27 2.81
N LEU A 130 -0.81 -9.18 3.97
CA LEU A 130 -0.24 -8.53 5.14
C LEU A 130 0.88 -9.43 5.69
N ALA A 131 2.13 -9.09 5.39
CA ALA A 131 3.29 -9.85 5.84
C ALA A 131 3.48 -9.73 7.35
N HIS A 132 3.31 -8.52 7.88
CA HIS A 132 3.31 -8.27 9.31
C HIS A 132 2.62 -6.96 9.67
N CYS A 133 2.21 -6.83 10.92
CA CYS A 133 1.74 -5.56 11.48
C CYS A 133 2.29 -5.37 12.90
N TYR A 134 2.32 -4.13 13.38
CA TYR A 134 2.56 -3.81 14.78
C TYR A 134 1.86 -2.50 15.17
N GLY A 135 0.98 -2.56 16.17
CA GLY A 135 0.15 -1.44 16.60
C GLY A 135 -0.76 -0.95 15.47
N GLU A 136 -0.35 0.12 14.80
CA GLU A 136 -1.04 0.70 13.64
C GLU A 136 -0.27 0.57 12.31
N ALA A 137 0.98 0.09 12.34
CA ALA A 137 1.78 -0.06 11.12
C ALA A 137 1.54 -1.42 10.49
N ASP A 138 1.38 -1.42 9.16
CA ASP A 138 1.25 -2.61 8.34
C ASP A 138 2.34 -2.66 7.27
N ILE A 139 2.92 -3.85 7.11
CA ILE A 139 3.84 -4.18 6.02
C ILE A 139 3.11 -5.18 5.11
N TRP A 140 2.78 -4.73 3.91
CA TRP A 140 2.15 -5.55 2.88
C TRP A 140 3.18 -5.95 1.83
N VAL A 141 3.02 -7.16 1.27
CA VAL A 141 3.78 -7.62 0.11
C VAL A 141 2.79 -7.95 -0.99
N CYS A 142 3.02 -7.38 -2.17
CA CYS A 142 2.15 -7.49 -3.33
C CYS A 142 2.91 -8.12 -4.48
N ASN A 143 2.42 -9.26 -4.95
CA ASN A 143 3.03 -10.06 -6.00
C ASN A 143 2.35 -9.77 -7.34
N ASP A 144 3.12 -9.25 -8.28
CA ASP A 144 2.62 -8.91 -9.59
C ASP A 144 2.92 -9.99 -10.63
N ASN A 145 3.63 -11.05 -10.24
CA ASN A 145 3.89 -12.20 -11.07
C ASN A 145 2.63 -13.04 -11.27
N ASP A 146 2.63 -13.84 -12.34
CA ASP A 146 1.62 -14.87 -12.61
C ASP A 146 1.91 -16.20 -11.88
N HIS A 147 2.92 -16.23 -11.03
CA HIS A 147 3.29 -17.37 -10.18
C HIS A 147 3.47 -16.94 -8.73
N GLN A 148 3.34 -17.89 -7.81
CA GLN A 148 3.53 -17.67 -6.38
C GLN A 148 4.99 -17.29 -6.09
N ILE A 149 5.19 -16.35 -5.17
CA ILE A 149 6.53 -15.98 -4.68
C ILE A 149 6.65 -16.25 -3.19
N HIS A 150 7.90 -16.44 -2.74
CA HIS A 150 8.24 -16.67 -1.33
C HIS A 150 9.51 -15.90 -0.93
N PRO A 151 9.49 -14.56 -0.97
CA PRO A 151 10.65 -13.76 -0.55
C PRO A 151 11.00 -13.97 0.93
N GLU A 152 12.29 -13.88 1.25
CA GLU A 152 12.78 -13.95 2.61
C GLU A 152 12.22 -12.79 3.44
N ALA A 153 11.65 -13.09 4.61
CA ALA A 153 11.02 -12.09 5.46
C ALA A 153 12.02 -11.02 5.95
N GLY A 154 13.27 -11.42 6.21
CA GLY A 154 14.36 -10.50 6.54
C GLY A 154 14.69 -9.51 5.41
N TYR A 155 14.50 -9.89 4.16
CA TYR A 155 14.66 -9.00 3.02
C TYR A 155 13.50 -8.00 2.91
N ILE A 156 12.25 -8.47 3.07
CA ILE A 156 11.07 -7.60 3.13
C ILE A 156 11.18 -6.59 4.28
N ALA A 157 11.66 -7.01 5.44
CA ALA A 157 11.91 -6.11 6.58
C ALA A 157 12.91 -5.00 6.24
N LYS A 158 14.00 -5.31 5.52
CA LYS A 158 14.95 -4.29 5.06
C LYS A 158 14.31 -3.28 4.10
N MET A 159 13.45 -3.74 3.19
CA MET A 159 12.69 -2.85 2.31
C MET A 159 11.75 -1.94 3.12
N ALA A 160 11.02 -2.49 4.10
CA ALA A 160 10.17 -1.70 4.99
C ALA A 160 10.95 -0.63 5.77
N VAL A 161 12.14 -0.97 6.30
CA VAL A 161 13.05 0.00 6.94
C VAL A 161 13.56 1.05 5.94
N SER A 162 13.84 0.66 4.70
CA SER A 162 14.20 1.63 3.66
C SER A 162 13.07 2.62 3.41
N ILE A 163 11.82 2.17 3.34
CA ILE A 163 10.64 3.05 3.24
C ILE A 163 10.54 3.93 4.48
N GLU A 164 10.70 3.36 5.69
CA GLU A 164 10.67 4.11 6.95
C GLU A 164 11.63 5.30 6.91
N LEU A 165 12.89 5.07 6.55
CA LEU A 165 13.96 6.05 6.57
C LEU A 165 13.85 7.08 5.44
N THR A 166 13.49 6.65 4.23
CA THR A 166 13.38 7.54 3.07
C THR A 166 12.10 8.37 3.09
N CYS A 167 10.98 7.81 3.56
CA CYS A 167 9.66 8.43 3.51
C CYS A 167 9.19 8.99 4.85
N VAL A 168 10.14 9.31 5.73
CA VAL A 168 9.82 9.89 7.03
C VAL A 168 9.31 11.33 6.88
N GLN A 169 8.27 11.63 7.63
CA GLN A 169 7.76 12.97 7.86
C GLN A 169 7.72 13.24 9.36
N THR A 170 7.78 14.52 9.70
CA THR A 170 7.83 15.00 11.08
C THR A 170 6.75 16.06 11.27
N ASN A 171 5.97 15.95 12.34
CA ASN A 171 4.97 16.97 12.68
C ASN A 171 5.56 18.05 13.61
N ASP A 172 4.75 19.05 13.95
CA ASP A 172 5.14 20.17 14.83
C ASP A 172 5.57 19.73 16.23
N SER A 173 5.18 18.53 16.67
CA SER A 173 5.60 17.92 17.94
C SER A 173 6.85 17.04 17.81
N HIS A 174 7.59 17.15 16.70
CA HIS A 174 8.77 16.33 16.38
C HIS A 174 8.51 14.82 16.31
N LYS A 175 7.25 14.39 16.18
CA LYS A 175 6.92 12.98 16.06
C LYS A 175 7.07 12.54 14.61
N ARG A 176 7.66 11.35 14.42
CA ARG A 176 8.05 10.80 13.11
C ARG A 176 7.04 9.76 12.61
N PHE A 177 6.65 9.87 11.35
CA PHE A 177 5.71 8.95 10.71
C PHE A 177 6.17 8.64 9.28
N SER A 178 5.88 7.45 8.77
CA SER A 178 6.30 7.03 7.44
C SER A 178 5.19 6.27 6.70
N CYS A 179 5.27 6.34 5.38
CA CYS A 179 4.33 5.73 4.45
C CYS A 179 4.96 5.69 3.06
N GLY A 180 4.89 4.55 2.39
CA GLY A 180 5.36 4.46 1.01
C GLY A 180 5.36 3.03 0.48
N GLN A 181 6.03 2.87 -0.65
CA GLN A 181 6.26 1.58 -1.27
C GLN A 181 7.66 1.49 -1.88
N GLN A 182 8.18 0.28 -1.98
CA GLN A 182 9.45 0.00 -2.65
C GLN A 182 9.30 -1.25 -3.53
N PHE A 183 9.84 -1.19 -4.73
CA PHE A 183 9.78 -2.27 -5.72
C PHE A 183 10.99 -3.17 -5.61
N ASP A 184 10.77 -4.45 -5.84
CA ASP A 184 11.84 -5.41 -6.05
C ASP A 184 11.95 -5.77 -7.54
N SER A 185 13.17 -6.12 -7.96
CA SER A 185 13.49 -6.58 -9.31
C SER A 185 12.75 -7.86 -9.73
N GLN A 186 12.24 -8.63 -8.78
CA GLN A 186 11.49 -9.87 -8.99
C GLN A 186 9.97 -9.63 -9.11
N ASN A 187 9.54 -8.44 -9.55
CA ASN A 187 8.14 -8.12 -9.84
C ASN A 187 7.19 -8.26 -8.65
N TYR A 188 7.62 -7.78 -7.50
CA TYR A 188 6.75 -7.55 -6.35
C TYR A 188 7.10 -6.20 -5.70
N ASN A 189 6.23 -5.70 -4.84
CA ASN A 189 6.50 -4.51 -4.05
C ASN A 189 6.13 -4.70 -2.58
N VAL A 190 6.83 -3.94 -1.74
CA VAL A 190 6.57 -3.82 -0.31
C VAL A 190 5.89 -2.49 -0.08
N ILE A 191 4.78 -2.50 0.65
CA ILE A 191 4.03 -1.30 1.02
C ILE A 191 4.06 -1.15 2.54
N LEU A 192 4.43 0.05 2.97
CA LEU A 192 4.32 0.48 4.35
C LEU A 192 3.19 1.51 4.46
N ARG A 193 2.19 1.21 5.29
CA ARG A 193 1.07 2.12 5.56
C ARG A 193 0.45 1.86 6.92
N ARG A 194 -0.49 2.72 7.31
CA ARG A 194 -1.44 2.47 8.41
C ARG A 194 -2.78 1.98 7.86
N THR A 195 -3.23 0.81 8.31
CA THR A 195 -4.59 0.32 8.03
C THR A 195 -5.49 0.55 9.26
N GLY A 196 -6.29 1.61 9.21
CA GLY A 196 -7.34 1.89 10.20
C GLY A 196 -6.88 2.71 11.42
N VAL A 197 -7.63 2.54 12.52
CA VAL A 197 -7.40 3.18 13.82
C VAL A 197 -6.31 2.44 14.60
N GLN A 198 -5.66 3.11 15.54
CA GLN A 198 -4.69 2.49 16.45
C GLN A 198 -5.27 1.22 17.11
N ASN A 199 -4.43 0.19 17.31
CA ASN A 199 -4.78 -1.11 17.90
C ASN A 199 -5.51 -2.12 16.98
N THR A 200 -5.41 -1.95 15.66
CA THR A 200 -5.91 -2.95 14.69
C THR A 200 -5.05 -4.20 14.63
N CYS A 201 -3.72 -4.06 14.82
CA CYS A 201 -2.84 -5.22 14.88
C CYS A 201 -2.88 -5.89 16.27
N PRO A 202 -3.11 -7.22 16.36
CA PRO A 202 -3.00 -7.94 17.63
C PRO A 202 -1.62 -7.79 18.28
N THR A 203 -0.57 -7.76 17.46
CA THR A 203 0.80 -7.48 17.90
C THR A 203 0.95 -5.99 18.17
N GLY A 204 1.36 -5.63 19.38
CA GLY A 204 1.51 -4.22 19.76
C GLY A 204 0.19 -3.49 20.01
N LYS A 205 -0.92 -4.22 20.11
CA LYS A 205 -2.18 -3.72 20.67
C LYS A 205 -1.87 -3.09 22.04
N ASP A 206 -2.24 -1.83 22.23
CA ASP A 206 -1.99 -1.01 23.43
C ASP A 206 -0.60 -0.36 23.53
N LYS A 207 0.22 -0.42 22.49
CA LYS A 207 1.51 0.30 22.46
C LYS A 207 1.33 1.70 21.88
N ASP A 208 1.75 2.70 22.65
CA ASP A 208 1.91 4.06 22.16
C ASP A 208 3.21 4.17 21.36
N CYS A 209 3.12 3.90 20.06
CA CYS A 209 4.25 4.06 19.14
C CYS A 209 4.66 5.52 18.91
N SER A 210 3.85 6.49 19.35
CA SER A 210 4.17 7.91 19.22
C SER A 210 5.17 8.39 20.28
N ALA A 211 5.37 7.61 21.34
CA ALA A 211 6.30 7.91 22.42
C ALA A 211 7.75 7.54 22.09
N TRP A 212 8.02 6.86 20.97
CA TRP A 212 9.35 6.41 20.61
C TRP A 212 10.01 7.41 19.66
N SER A 213 10.84 8.28 20.23
CA SER A 213 11.76 9.12 19.48
C SER A 213 13.03 8.33 19.16
N TYR A 214 13.16 7.91 17.90
CA TYR A 214 14.42 7.45 17.30
C TYR A 214 15.12 8.61 16.59
#